data_AF-A0A9D1QX88-F1
#
_entry.id   AF-A0A9D1QX88-F1
#
_cell.length_a   1.000
_cell.length_b   1.000
_cell.length_c   1.000
_cell.angle_alpha   90.00
_cell.angle_beta   90.00
_cell.angle_gamma   90.00
#
_symmetry.space_group_name_H-M   'P 1'
#
loop_
_entity.id
_entity.type
_entity.pdbx_description
1 polymer ?
#
loop_
_entity_poly.entity_id
_entity_poly.type
_entity_poly.pdbx_seq_one_letter_code
_entity_poly.pdbx_strand_id
1 'polypeptide(L)'
;MNTDIRLSVGFWQHPKAKKTVRRLGLEGIRSLQILWAWAAVNRPDGNLSGMDWEDVELAADWQGEERKFFDTCLGMWIDESPHGYALHDWQEHNPWVAEAEVRGGQSRMAKLAQVNREAYDECLRRGFEGLSQEEYQRWKSWRRAHNEPQPGDSTGPDLPPLCDRTATAERPPAKPSAPSPSPNPEEEIQECVFAGAREEAPVRDASRLSGNEAAPSLQPSLAFQEFFDAYPERHRGGRLEAQAEWGALAATRALPGLPRLLDALGQWEDSEAWKRQGGRYVPSAANFLKREYWLRKPPELEERGGNGERDRPRANTVAQQQTRDNDDMAKMLLQARRAKHAQSELHASIAGQSGPALPAGR
;
A
#
# COMPACT_ATOMS: atom_id res chain seq x y z
N MET A 1 7.81 -2.95 10.44
CA MET A 1 7.29 -3.34 11.76
C MET A 1 6.41 -4.55 11.55
N ASN A 2 6.49 -5.56 12.42
CA ASN A 2 5.59 -6.72 12.31
C ASN A 2 4.19 -6.31 12.77
N THR A 3 3.17 -6.78 12.04
CA THR A 3 1.75 -6.42 12.23
C THR A 3 0.95 -7.51 12.94
N ASP A 4 1.50 -8.72 12.99
CA ASP A 4 0.83 -9.95 13.38
C ASP A 4 1.84 -10.99 13.86
N ILE A 5 1.34 -11.95 14.64
CA ILE A 5 2.04 -13.17 15.06
C ILE A 5 1.14 -14.37 14.79
N ARG A 6 1.73 -15.56 14.65
CA ARG A 6 0.99 -16.81 14.48
C ARG A 6 0.74 -17.46 15.83
N LEU A 7 -0.51 -17.81 16.08
CA LEU A 7 -0.91 -18.64 17.22
C LEU A 7 -1.45 -19.97 16.71
N SER A 8 -1.03 -21.07 17.33
CA SER A 8 -1.53 -22.40 16.99
C SER A 8 -3.02 -22.52 17.34
N VAL A 9 -3.83 -23.04 16.41
CA VAL A 9 -5.26 -23.29 16.66
C VAL A 9 -5.50 -24.28 17.80
N GLY A 10 -4.51 -25.14 18.10
CA GLY A 10 -4.52 -26.08 19.22
C GLY A 10 -3.90 -25.54 20.52
N PHE A 11 -3.60 -24.25 20.60
CA PHE A 11 -2.89 -23.64 21.73
C PHE A 11 -3.55 -23.93 23.08
N TRP A 12 -4.87 -23.71 23.20
CA TRP A 12 -5.63 -23.94 24.44
C TRP A 12 -5.68 -25.42 24.88
N GLN A 13 -5.49 -26.33 23.93
CA GLN A 13 -5.46 -27.77 24.16
C GLN A 13 -4.07 -28.26 24.56
N HIS A 14 -3.02 -27.47 24.31
CA HIS A 14 -1.63 -27.84 24.55
C HIS A 14 -1.31 -27.99 26.05
N PRO A 15 -0.49 -29.00 26.46
CA PRO A 15 -0.15 -29.20 27.87
C PRO A 15 0.55 -28.01 28.52
N LYS A 16 1.40 -27.26 27.79
CA LYS A 16 2.05 -26.04 28.32
C LYS A 16 1.00 -24.98 28.69
N ALA A 17 0.05 -24.67 27.80
CA ALA A 17 -1.00 -23.69 28.05
C ALA A 17 -1.89 -24.08 29.24
N LYS A 18 -2.31 -25.36 29.31
CA LYS A 18 -3.07 -25.89 30.44
C LYS A 18 -2.30 -25.80 31.78
N LYS A 19 -0.98 -26.02 31.77
CA LYS A 19 -0.13 -25.83 32.95
C LYS A 19 -0.04 -24.35 33.36
N THR A 20 0.12 -23.44 32.41
CA THR A 20 0.13 -21.99 32.67
C THR A 20 -1.20 -21.51 33.26
N VAL A 21 -2.35 -21.87 32.67
CA VAL A 21 -3.68 -21.53 33.22
C VAL A 21 -3.85 -22.08 34.64
N ARG A 22 -3.37 -23.29 34.92
CA ARG A 22 -3.45 -23.88 36.27
C ARG A 22 -2.57 -23.17 37.30
N ARG A 23 -1.46 -22.54 36.90
CA ARG A 23 -0.49 -21.87 37.78
C ARG A 23 -0.77 -20.37 37.98
N LEU A 24 -1.20 -19.69 36.93
CA LEU A 24 -1.31 -18.22 36.84
C LEU A 24 -2.73 -17.73 36.49
N GLY A 25 -3.69 -18.64 36.29
CA GLY A 25 -5.01 -18.29 35.76
C GLY A 25 -4.95 -17.87 34.28
N LEU A 26 -6.04 -17.27 33.79
CA LEU A 26 -6.10 -16.73 32.43
C LEU A 26 -5.16 -15.53 32.23
N GLU A 27 -4.84 -14.81 33.31
CA GLU A 27 -3.93 -13.65 33.25
C GLU A 27 -2.53 -14.07 32.77
N GLY A 28 -1.99 -15.19 33.23
CA GLY A 28 -0.70 -15.68 32.74
C GLY A 28 -0.70 -16.07 31.25
N ILE A 29 -1.86 -16.36 30.66
CA ILE A 29 -2.00 -16.56 29.21
C ILE A 29 -2.13 -15.23 28.47
N ARG A 30 -2.82 -14.24 29.06
CA ARG A 30 -2.88 -12.87 28.55
C ARG A 30 -1.47 -12.28 28.47
N SER A 31 -0.73 -12.27 29.59
CA SER A 31 0.62 -11.72 29.65
C SER A 31 1.61 -12.46 28.75
N LEU A 32 1.46 -13.79 28.56
CA LEU A 32 2.25 -14.54 27.59
C LEU A 32 1.99 -14.08 26.14
N GLN A 33 0.75 -13.81 25.76
CA GLN A 33 0.41 -13.30 24.43
C GLN A 33 0.88 -11.85 24.24
N ILE A 34 0.85 -11.03 25.30
CA ILE A 34 1.39 -9.67 25.29
C ILE A 34 2.91 -9.71 25.10
N LEU A 35 3.63 -10.56 25.82
CA LEU A 35 5.08 -10.77 25.66
C LEU A 35 5.43 -11.17 24.22
N TRP A 36 4.66 -12.07 23.59
CA TRP A 36 4.87 -12.45 22.19
C TRP A 36 4.61 -11.31 21.20
N ALA A 37 3.57 -10.50 21.42
CA ALA A 37 3.29 -9.33 20.61
C ALA A 37 4.38 -8.25 20.78
N TRP A 38 4.85 -8.04 22.01
CA TRP A 38 5.97 -7.16 22.33
C TRP A 38 7.27 -7.64 21.66
N ALA A 39 7.59 -8.93 21.73
CA ALA A 39 8.78 -9.49 21.11
C ALA A 39 8.74 -9.35 19.59
N ALA A 40 7.62 -9.65 18.94
CA ALA A 40 7.47 -9.47 17.49
C ALA A 40 7.79 -8.05 16.99
N VAL A 41 7.64 -7.03 17.85
CA VAL A 41 8.00 -5.63 17.58
C VAL A 41 9.43 -5.29 17.99
N ASN A 42 9.85 -5.66 19.21
CA ASN A 42 11.06 -5.15 19.86
C ASN A 42 12.25 -6.11 19.82
N ARG A 43 11.99 -7.41 19.65
CA ARG A 43 12.94 -8.52 19.56
C ARG A 43 12.43 -9.54 18.53
N PRO A 44 12.38 -9.18 17.23
CA PRO A 44 11.69 -10.00 16.23
C PRO A 44 12.27 -11.41 16.10
N ASP A 45 13.57 -11.55 16.35
CA ASP A 45 14.34 -12.79 16.43
C ASP A 45 14.01 -13.66 17.66
N GLY A 46 13.21 -13.17 18.62
CA GLY A 46 12.84 -13.88 19.85
C GLY A 46 13.89 -13.82 20.96
N ASN A 47 14.97 -13.05 20.76
CA ASN A 47 16.08 -12.97 21.71
C ASN A 47 15.78 -11.97 22.83
N LEU A 48 15.81 -12.42 24.09
CA LEU A 48 15.58 -11.60 25.28
C LEU A 48 16.89 -11.35 26.06
N SER A 49 18.05 -11.52 25.41
CA SER A 49 19.37 -11.20 25.99
C SER A 49 19.41 -9.76 26.51
N GLY A 50 19.96 -9.59 27.71
CA GLY A 50 20.06 -8.30 28.39
C GLY A 50 18.79 -7.82 29.10
N MET A 51 17.70 -8.59 29.07
CA MET A 51 16.54 -8.40 29.95
C MET A 51 16.69 -9.27 31.19
N ASP A 52 16.34 -8.74 32.37
CA ASP A 52 16.15 -9.56 33.57
C ASP A 52 14.69 -10.08 33.69
N TRP A 53 14.35 -10.67 34.84
CA TRP A 53 13.02 -11.23 35.08
C TRP A 53 11.94 -10.13 35.25
N GLU A 54 12.32 -8.94 35.74
CA GLU A 54 11.43 -7.78 35.94
C GLU A 54 11.14 -7.13 34.58
N ASP A 55 12.18 -6.92 33.75
CA ASP A 55 12.05 -6.48 32.35
C ASP A 55 11.07 -7.37 31.55
N VAL A 56 11.16 -8.70 31.75
CA VAL A 56 10.28 -9.66 31.07
C VAL A 56 8.83 -9.58 31.58
N GLU A 57 8.61 -9.41 32.88
CA GLU A 57 7.25 -9.25 33.45
C GLU A 57 6.62 -7.89 33.06
N LEU A 58 7.42 -6.83 32.96
CA LEU A 58 7.00 -5.53 32.42
C LEU A 58 6.65 -5.62 30.93
N ALA A 59 7.49 -6.27 30.10
CA ALA A 59 7.22 -6.51 28.69
C ALA A 59 5.98 -7.41 28.45
N ALA A 60 5.65 -8.26 29.42
CA ALA A 60 4.49 -9.12 29.41
C ALA A 60 3.20 -8.44 29.95
N ASP A 61 3.27 -7.23 30.51
CA ASP A 61 2.17 -6.61 31.26
C ASP A 61 1.58 -7.57 32.31
N TRP A 62 2.46 -8.13 33.16
CA TRP A 62 2.06 -9.03 34.24
C TRP A 62 1.51 -8.24 35.43
N GLN A 63 0.26 -8.53 35.80
CA GLN A 63 -0.49 -7.84 36.86
C GLN A 63 -0.67 -8.71 38.13
N GLY A 64 0.12 -9.77 38.27
CA GLY A 64 0.02 -10.75 39.36
C GLY A 64 1.11 -10.60 40.43
N GLU A 65 1.41 -11.70 41.11
CA GLU A 65 2.51 -11.78 42.08
C GLU A 65 3.85 -11.72 41.35
N GLU A 66 4.73 -10.83 41.81
CA GLU A 66 6.08 -10.57 41.30
C GLU A 66 6.86 -11.88 41.06
N ARG A 67 7.60 -11.93 39.94
CA ARG A 67 8.47 -13.04 39.50
C ARG A 67 7.77 -14.36 39.17
N LYS A 68 6.50 -14.53 39.56
CA LYS A 68 5.74 -15.77 39.39
C LYS A 68 5.42 -16.09 37.94
N PHE A 69 5.23 -15.07 37.09
CA PHE A 69 5.03 -15.29 35.65
C PHE A 69 6.33 -15.77 35.02
N PHE A 70 7.43 -15.06 35.30
CA PHE A 70 8.76 -15.41 34.82
C PHE A 70 9.15 -16.84 35.20
N ASP A 71 9.13 -17.17 36.50
CA ASP A 71 9.49 -18.50 37.02
C ASP A 71 8.55 -19.62 36.49
N THR A 72 7.31 -19.28 36.11
CA THR A 72 6.38 -20.24 35.51
C THR A 72 6.64 -20.46 34.01
N CYS A 73 7.09 -19.43 33.30
CA CYS A 73 7.39 -19.47 31.88
C CYS A 73 8.80 -20.00 31.57
N LEU A 74 9.75 -19.86 32.49
CA LEU A 74 11.10 -20.38 32.37
C LEU A 74 11.11 -21.92 32.19
N GLY A 75 11.88 -22.41 31.22
CA GLY A 75 11.93 -23.82 30.82
C GLY A 75 10.64 -24.34 30.18
N MET A 76 9.72 -23.47 29.76
CA MET A 76 8.44 -23.85 29.14
C MET A 76 8.09 -23.01 27.92
N TRP A 77 8.18 -21.69 28.06
CA TRP A 77 7.89 -20.67 27.05
C TRP A 77 9.07 -19.72 26.84
N ILE A 78 9.97 -19.67 27.83
CA ILE A 78 11.23 -18.92 27.81
C ILE A 78 12.34 -19.90 28.13
N ASP A 79 13.41 -19.90 27.35
CA ASP A 79 14.61 -20.71 27.58
C ASP A 79 15.74 -19.88 28.16
N GLU A 80 16.60 -20.54 28.93
CA GLU A 80 17.91 -20.00 29.31
C GLU A 80 18.92 -20.24 28.18
N SER A 81 19.68 -19.20 27.85
CA SER A 81 20.81 -19.24 26.92
C SER A 81 22.08 -18.77 27.63
N PRO A 82 23.28 -19.02 27.06
CA PRO A 82 24.54 -18.50 27.61
C PRO A 82 24.64 -16.97 27.71
N HIS A 83 23.68 -16.23 27.13
CA HIS A 83 23.70 -14.76 27.00
C HIS A 83 22.46 -14.06 27.59
N GLY A 84 21.62 -14.80 28.32
CA GLY A 84 20.34 -14.33 28.86
C GLY A 84 19.19 -15.24 28.41
N TYR A 85 18.02 -14.67 28.15
CA TYR A 85 16.82 -15.46 27.85
C TYR A 85 16.43 -15.43 26.37
N ALA A 86 15.63 -16.39 25.92
CA ALA A 86 15.03 -16.41 24.59
C ALA A 86 13.61 -16.98 24.62
N LEU A 87 12.75 -16.61 23.68
CA LEU A 87 11.43 -17.23 23.51
C LEU A 87 11.57 -18.63 22.90
N HIS A 88 11.01 -19.62 23.58
CA HIS A 88 11.07 -21.04 23.19
C HIS A 88 10.36 -21.29 21.85
N ASP A 89 11.00 -22.04 20.95
CA ASP A 89 10.54 -22.38 19.59
C ASP A 89 10.08 -21.17 18.73
N TRP A 90 10.53 -19.96 19.05
CA TRP A 90 9.98 -18.73 18.46
C TRP A 90 10.15 -18.65 16.95
N GLN A 91 11.36 -18.93 16.46
CA GLN A 91 11.69 -18.87 15.04
C GLN A 91 11.00 -20.01 14.26
N GLU A 92 10.73 -21.16 14.90
CA GLU A 92 9.99 -22.27 14.29
C GLU A 92 8.50 -21.94 14.14
N HIS A 93 7.90 -21.29 15.13
CA HIS A 93 6.48 -20.92 15.13
C HIS A 93 6.20 -19.61 14.35
N ASN A 94 7.14 -18.67 14.37
CA ASN A 94 7.00 -17.33 13.78
C ASN A 94 8.16 -16.96 12.81
N PRO A 95 8.54 -17.82 11.84
CA PRO A 95 9.71 -17.57 10.96
C PRO A 95 9.59 -16.26 10.17
N TRP A 96 8.38 -15.91 9.73
CA TRP A 96 8.13 -14.65 9.01
C TRP A 96 8.43 -13.41 9.86
N VAL A 97 8.23 -13.48 11.18
CA VAL A 97 8.47 -12.41 12.15
C VAL A 97 9.96 -12.31 12.46
N ALA A 98 10.61 -13.46 12.69
CA ALA A 98 12.06 -13.57 12.91
C ALA A 98 12.87 -13.06 11.72
N GLU A 99 12.50 -13.43 10.49
CA GLU A 99 13.17 -13.00 9.27
C GLU A 99 12.77 -11.59 8.81
N ALA A 100 11.90 -10.86 9.54
CA ALA A 100 11.31 -9.61 9.04
C ALA A 100 12.34 -8.52 8.70
N GLU A 101 13.42 -8.43 9.47
CA GLU A 101 14.52 -7.51 9.18
C GLU A 101 15.33 -7.96 7.96
N VAL A 102 15.68 -9.26 7.88
CA VAL A 102 16.42 -9.86 6.75
C VAL A 102 15.65 -9.69 5.44
N ARG A 103 14.37 -10.09 5.40
CA ARG A 103 13.48 -9.93 4.23
C ARG A 103 13.28 -8.46 3.88
N GLY A 104 13.16 -7.59 4.88
CA GLY A 104 13.11 -6.14 4.69
C GLY A 104 14.40 -5.60 4.05
N GLY A 105 15.56 -6.12 4.48
CA GLY A 105 16.87 -5.74 3.97
C GLY A 105 17.12 -6.21 2.55
N GLN A 106 16.74 -7.46 2.23
CA GLN A 106 16.75 -7.99 0.88
C GLN A 106 15.80 -7.21 -0.04
N SER A 107 14.61 -6.83 0.45
CA SER A 107 13.66 -5.99 -0.31
C SER A 107 14.23 -4.60 -0.60
N ARG A 108 14.92 -3.98 0.36
CA ARG A 108 15.64 -2.70 0.17
C ARG A 108 16.82 -2.84 -0.79
N MET A 109 17.54 -3.96 -0.74
CA MET A 109 18.61 -4.28 -1.69
C MET A 109 18.08 -4.43 -3.13
N ALA A 110 16.99 -5.20 -3.30
CA ALA A 110 16.31 -5.35 -4.59
C ALA A 110 15.75 -4.01 -5.11
N LYS A 111 15.30 -3.13 -4.21
CA LYS A 111 14.89 -1.77 -4.59
C LYS A 111 16.07 -0.88 -4.98
N LEU A 112 17.22 -1.02 -4.32
CA LEU A 112 18.45 -0.31 -4.69
C LEU A 112 18.89 -0.69 -6.11
N ALA A 113 18.83 -1.98 -6.48
CA ALA A 113 19.14 -2.45 -7.84
C ALA A 113 18.31 -1.76 -8.95
N GLN A 114 17.08 -1.32 -8.62
CA GLN A 114 16.20 -0.59 -9.54
C GLN A 114 16.49 0.93 -9.60
N VAL A 115 16.97 1.52 -8.50
CA VAL A 115 17.07 2.98 -8.33
C VAL A 115 18.51 3.48 -8.54
N ASN A 116 19.51 2.71 -8.12
CA ASN A 116 20.92 3.05 -8.21
C ASN A 116 21.74 1.76 -8.34
N ARG A 117 21.92 1.30 -9.59
CA ARG A 117 22.57 0.01 -9.87
C ARG A 117 24.05 -0.02 -9.48
N GLU A 118 24.77 1.09 -9.65
CA GLU A 118 26.18 1.18 -9.23
C GLU A 118 26.34 1.00 -7.72
N ALA A 119 25.44 1.59 -6.92
CA ALA A 119 25.41 1.40 -5.47
C ALA A 119 25.08 -0.05 -5.10
N TYR A 120 24.16 -0.70 -5.81
CA TYR A 120 23.84 -2.12 -5.60
C TYR A 120 25.03 -3.04 -5.92
N ASP A 121 25.71 -2.83 -7.04
CA ASP A 121 26.90 -3.62 -7.41
C ASP A 121 28.07 -3.39 -6.42
N GLU A 122 28.15 -2.19 -5.82
CA GLU A 122 29.06 -1.88 -4.72
C GLU A 122 28.69 -2.62 -3.42
N CYS A 123 27.42 -2.65 -3.04
CA CYS A 123 26.92 -3.43 -1.89
C CYS A 123 27.24 -4.92 -2.05
N LEU A 124 26.99 -5.50 -3.23
CA LEU A 124 27.30 -6.90 -3.49
C LEU A 124 28.78 -7.21 -3.37
N ARG A 125 29.66 -6.36 -3.93
CA ARG A 125 31.12 -6.57 -3.83
C ARG A 125 31.63 -6.49 -2.38
N ARG A 126 30.95 -5.70 -1.54
CA ARG A 126 31.23 -5.58 -0.09
C ARG A 126 30.59 -6.69 0.75
N GLY A 127 29.82 -7.60 0.14
CA GLY A 127 29.22 -8.74 0.83
C GLY A 127 27.95 -8.43 1.63
N PHE A 128 27.24 -7.33 1.34
CA PHE A 128 25.95 -7.07 2.00
C PHE A 128 24.87 -8.02 1.45
N GLU A 129 24.22 -8.77 2.33
CA GLU A 129 23.06 -9.64 1.98
C GLU A 129 21.72 -8.89 2.06
N GLY A 130 21.69 -7.81 2.84
CA GLY A 130 20.56 -6.90 3.00
C GLY A 130 21.04 -5.55 3.52
N LEU A 131 20.19 -4.52 3.44
CA LEU A 131 20.48 -3.19 3.98
C LEU A 131 19.48 -2.84 5.08
N SER A 132 19.89 -2.18 6.15
CA SER A 132 18.98 -1.48 7.06
C SER A 132 18.25 -0.33 6.34
N GLN A 133 17.28 0.31 7.01
CA GLN A 133 16.59 1.48 6.45
C GLN A 133 17.54 2.67 6.26
N GLU A 134 18.47 2.89 7.20
CA GLU A 134 19.46 3.97 7.10
C GLU A 134 20.49 3.71 6.00
N GLU A 135 21.06 2.51 5.95
CA GLU A 135 22.01 2.13 4.91
C GLU A 135 21.37 2.23 3.53
N TYR A 136 20.11 1.83 3.37
CA TYR A 136 19.39 2.02 2.11
C TYR A 136 19.33 3.49 1.69
N GLN A 137 19.07 4.44 2.60
CA GLN A 137 19.08 5.86 2.21
C GLN A 137 20.48 6.36 1.87
N ARG A 138 21.50 5.96 2.65
CA ARG A 138 22.92 6.28 2.38
C ARG A 138 23.34 5.77 1.00
N TRP A 139 23.07 4.49 0.70
CA TRP A 139 23.36 3.84 -0.58
C TRP A 139 22.53 4.36 -1.75
N LYS A 140 21.26 4.73 -1.53
CA LYS A 140 20.42 5.35 -2.56
C LYS A 140 21.03 6.68 -3.05
N SER A 141 21.58 7.48 -2.15
CA SER A 141 22.30 8.72 -2.48
C SER A 141 23.78 8.54 -2.86
N TRP A 142 24.33 7.34 -2.69
CA TRP A 142 25.74 7.06 -2.96
C TRP A 142 26.07 7.23 -4.45
N ARG A 143 27.25 7.79 -4.72
CA ARG A 143 27.89 7.78 -6.04
C ARG A 143 29.33 7.34 -5.87
N ARG A 144 29.84 6.56 -6.83
CA ARG A 144 31.27 6.29 -6.91
C ARG A 144 31.98 7.62 -7.21
N ALA A 145 32.76 8.12 -6.24
CA ALA A 145 33.61 9.27 -6.50
C ALA A 145 34.60 8.91 -7.61
N HIS A 146 34.71 9.75 -8.65
CA HIS A 146 35.78 9.63 -9.63
C HIS A 146 37.11 10.08 -9.00
N ASN A 147 37.72 9.21 -8.19
CA ASN A 147 39.15 9.03 -7.95
C ASN A 147 39.39 8.20 -6.68
N GLU A 148 39.51 6.87 -6.83
CA GLU A 148 40.51 6.12 -6.06
C GLU A 148 41.69 5.86 -6.99
N PRO A 149 42.93 6.26 -6.64
CA PRO A 149 44.10 5.98 -7.47
C PRO A 149 44.33 4.47 -7.57
N GLN A 150 44.38 3.93 -8.79
CA GLN A 150 44.86 2.58 -9.04
C GLN A 150 46.36 2.49 -8.67
N PRO A 151 46.78 1.60 -7.76
CA PRO A 151 48.20 1.38 -7.47
C PRO A 151 48.77 0.45 -8.56
N GLY A 152 49.15 1.02 -9.70
CA GLY A 152 49.61 0.20 -10.83
C GLY A 152 49.94 0.97 -12.09
N ASP A 153 50.85 1.95 -12.00
CA ASP A 153 51.47 2.52 -13.21
C ASP A 153 52.99 2.60 -13.03
N SER A 154 53.71 1.75 -13.76
CA SER A 154 55.17 1.72 -13.85
C SER A 154 55.63 0.82 -14.99
N THR A 155 56.03 1.46 -16.10
CA THR A 155 57.16 1.18 -17.02
C THR A 155 56.64 1.44 -18.45
N GLY A 156 56.94 2.57 -19.09
CA GLY A 156 58.28 3.01 -19.49
C GLY A 156 58.18 4.23 -20.43
N PRO A 157 59.31 4.78 -20.90
CA PRO A 157 59.37 6.14 -21.40
C PRO A 157 59.22 6.27 -22.92
N ASP A 158 58.71 7.41 -23.39
CA ASP A 158 59.11 7.93 -24.70
C ASP A 158 59.13 9.47 -24.75
N LEU A 159 59.94 10.02 -25.65
CA LEU A 159 60.41 11.42 -25.66
C LEU A 159 59.51 12.37 -26.48
N PRO A 160 59.61 13.70 -26.29
CA PRO A 160 58.60 14.65 -26.77
C PRO A 160 58.83 15.13 -28.22
N PRO A 161 57.77 15.53 -28.95
CA PRO A 161 57.90 16.27 -30.19
C PRO A 161 58.22 17.76 -29.91
N LEU A 162 59.42 18.17 -30.29
CA LEU A 162 59.86 19.57 -30.30
C LEU A 162 59.27 20.32 -31.50
N CYS A 163 58.48 21.37 -31.25
CA CYS A 163 58.08 22.36 -32.27
C CYS A 163 58.03 23.77 -31.66
N ASP A 164 59.12 24.51 -31.79
CA ASP A 164 59.19 25.93 -31.41
C ASP A 164 58.22 26.80 -32.21
N ARG A 165 57.62 27.80 -31.54
CA ARG A 165 57.63 29.18 -32.05
C ARG A 165 57.36 30.21 -30.96
N THR A 166 58.15 31.27 -31.01
CA THR A 166 58.38 32.27 -29.97
C THR A 166 57.44 33.47 -30.06
N ALA A 167 56.97 33.96 -28.89
CA ALA A 167 56.74 35.39 -28.61
C ALA A 167 56.65 35.62 -27.09
N THR A 168 57.11 36.78 -26.62
CA THR A 168 57.47 37.08 -25.22
C THR A 168 56.45 37.86 -24.39
N ALA A 169 56.47 37.61 -23.07
CA ALA A 169 56.13 38.52 -21.95
C ALA A 169 54.66 39.01 -21.82
N GLU A 170 54.08 39.32 -20.66
CA GLU A 170 54.59 39.75 -19.33
C GLU A 170 53.80 39.11 -18.16
N ARG A 171 54.28 39.28 -16.91
CA ARG A 171 53.59 38.97 -15.63
C ARG A 171 53.82 40.16 -14.68
N PRO A 172 52.80 40.80 -14.04
CA PRO A 172 52.41 40.44 -12.64
C PRO A 172 50.96 40.88 -12.23
N PRO A 173 50.55 40.94 -10.93
CA PRO A 173 50.56 39.88 -9.90
C PRO A 173 49.23 39.69 -9.09
N ALA A 174 49.05 38.48 -8.55
CA ALA A 174 48.43 38.04 -7.26
C ALA A 174 47.40 38.85 -6.42
N LYS A 175 46.54 38.06 -5.73
CA LYS A 175 45.71 38.28 -4.51
C LYS A 175 44.24 38.76 -4.73
N PRO A 176 43.33 38.64 -3.73
CA PRO A 176 42.91 37.41 -3.04
C PRO A 176 41.36 37.31 -2.86
N SER A 177 40.89 36.24 -2.21
CA SER A 177 39.65 36.05 -1.40
C SER A 177 38.32 36.78 -1.71
N ALA A 178 37.21 36.02 -1.64
CA ALA A 178 35.83 36.48 -1.70
C ALA A 178 35.45 37.52 -0.62
N PRO A 179 34.42 38.37 -0.90
CA PRO A 179 33.15 38.19 -0.18
C PRO A 179 31.87 38.46 -1.02
N SER A 180 30.72 37.97 -0.53
CA SER A 180 29.34 38.44 -0.83
C SER A 180 29.12 39.89 -0.31
N PRO A 181 28.04 40.66 -0.63
CA PRO A 181 26.66 40.22 -1.00
C PRO A 181 25.80 41.08 -1.98
N SER A 182 24.63 40.54 -2.39
CA SER A 182 23.35 41.23 -2.77
C SER A 182 23.31 42.21 -3.97
N PRO A 183 22.12 42.63 -4.54
CA PRO A 183 20.73 42.51 -4.05
C PRO A 183 19.66 41.96 -5.04
N ASN A 184 18.40 41.96 -4.57
CA ASN A 184 17.11 41.64 -5.23
C ASN A 184 16.66 42.78 -6.22
N PRO A 185 15.58 42.67 -7.03
CA PRO A 185 14.17 42.67 -6.53
C PRO A 185 13.13 41.77 -7.27
N GLU A 186 12.02 41.47 -6.55
CA GLU A 186 10.58 41.38 -6.96
C GLU A 186 10.16 40.55 -8.23
N GLU A 187 9.01 39.87 -8.33
CA GLU A 187 7.79 39.64 -7.52
C GLU A 187 7.21 38.25 -7.95
N GLU A 188 6.16 37.61 -7.40
CA GLU A 188 5.11 37.91 -6.41
C GLU A 188 4.79 36.60 -5.63
N ILE A 189 4.03 36.67 -4.51
CA ILE A 189 3.32 35.54 -3.88
C ILE A 189 1.92 36.05 -3.52
N GLN A 190 0.86 35.24 -3.68
CA GLN A 190 -0.39 35.47 -2.95
C GLN A 190 -0.76 34.32 -2.01
N GLU A 191 -0.66 34.65 -0.73
CA GLU A 191 -1.13 33.92 0.46
C GLU A 191 -2.62 34.17 0.73
N CYS A 192 -3.19 33.34 1.63
CA CYS A 192 -4.07 33.67 2.77
C CYS A 192 -4.45 32.31 3.42
N VAL A 193 -3.95 31.84 4.58
CA VAL A 193 -3.76 32.46 5.91
C VAL A 193 -5.13 32.86 6.50
N PHE A 194 -5.57 32.34 7.65
CA PHE A 194 -5.04 32.69 8.97
C PHE A 194 -5.13 31.61 10.07
N ALA A 195 -4.23 31.75 11.05
CA ALA A 195 -4.16 30.98 12.28
C ALA A 195 -4.77 31.75 13.48
N GLY A 196 -4.92 31.07 14.61
CA GLY A 196 -5.25 31.68 15.91
C GLY A 196 -4.93 30.74 17.08
N ALA A 197 -3.82 30.99 17.78
CA ALA A 197 -3.47 30.32 19.05
C ALA A 197 -3.95 31.13 20.25
N ARG A 198 -4.06 30.53 21.46
CA ARG A 198 -3.63 31.10 22.76
C ARG A 198 -3.94 30.21 24.01
N GLU A 199 -2.93 30.11 24.88
CA GLU A 199 -2.90 29.84 26.35
C GLU A 199 -3.27 28.48 26.98
N GLU A 200 -2.77 28.32 28.22
CA GLU A 200 -2.45 27.11 28.99
C GLU A 200 -3.16 27.07 30.37
N ALA A 201 -3.42 25.85 30.86
CA ALA A 201 -3.73 25.47 32.27
C ALA A 201 -5.01 26.04 32.94
N PRO A 202 -5.59 25.39 34.00
CA PRO A 202 -5.01 24.34 34.86
C PRO A 202 -5.88 23.09 35.13
N VAL A 203 -5.27 22.15 35.86
CA VAL A 203 -5.80 20.84 36.31
C VAL A 203 -6.97 20.95 37.29
N ARG A 204 -8.02 20.13 37.12
CA ARG A 204 -8.85 19.60 38.23
C ARG A 204 -9.28 18.15 38.00
N ASP A 205 -9.23 17.37 39.08
CA ASP A 205 -9.68 15.99 39.19
C ASP A 205 -11.20 15.85 38.98
N ALA A 206 -11.59 14.85 38.20
CA ALA A 206 -12.96 14.35 38.10
C ALA A 206 -12.96 12.85 37.77
N SER A 207 -12.55 12.03 38.75
CA SER A 207 -12.89 10.61 38.77
C SER A 207 -14.39 10.38 38.50
N ARG A 208 -14.71 9.34 37.72
CA ARG A 208 -16.05 8.87 37.25
C ARG A 208 -16.61 9.61 36.03
N LEU A 209 -16.64 8.92 34.88
CA LEU A 209 -17.85 8.20 34.46
C LEU A 209 -17.50 7.06 33.47
N SER A 210 -18.19 5.93 33.63
CA SER A 210 -18.04 4.74 32.78
C SER A 210 -18.61 5.00 31.38
N GLY A 211 -17.75 4.98 30.36
CA GLY A 211 -18.12 5.10 28.94
C GLY A 211 -17.30 4.14 28.09
N ASN A 212 -17.95 3.08 27.60
CA ASN A 212 -17.31 1.98 26.88
C ASN A 212 -17.02 2.35 25.41
N GLU A 213 -15.92 3.06 25.12
CA GLU A 213 -15.43 3.18 23.73
C GLU A 213 -14.63 1.92 23.34
N ALA A 214 -15.30 1.04 22.62
CA ALA A 214 -14.69 -0.15 22.04
C ALA A 214 -13.68 0.24 20.95
N ALA A 215 -12.46 -0.30 21.05
CA ALA A 215 -11.53 -0.34 19.93
C ALA A 215 -12.20 -1.01 18.70
N PRO A 216 -11.90 -0.56 17.46
CA PRO A 216 -12.61 -1.01 16.27
C PRO A 216 -12.35 -2.50 16.02
N SER A 217 -13.35 -3.33 16.33
CA SER A 217 -13.31 -4.73 15.98
C SER A 217 -13.34 -4.89 14.44
N LEU A 218 -12.46 -5.72 13.90
CA LEU A 218 -12.45 -6.10 12.49
C LEU A 218 -13.70 -6.89 12.04
N GLN A 219 -14.60 -7.19 12.98
CA GLN A 219 -15.89 -7.78 12.69
C GLN A 219 -16.80 -6.71 12.07
N PRO A 220 -17.45 -6.97 10.92
CA PRO A 220 -18.48 -6.07 10.42
C PRO A 220 -19.56 -5.92 11.49
N SER A 221 -19.81 -4.69 11.95
CA SER A 221 -20.93 -4.40 12.85
C SER A 221 -22.23 -4.95 12.23
N LEU A 222 -23.11 -5.56 13.03
CA LEU A 222 -24.35 -6.19 12.54
C LEU A 222 -25.13 -5.28 11.58
N ALA A 223 -25.19 -3.98 11.89
CA ALA A 223 -25.82 -2.96 11.04
C ALA A 223 -25.19 -2.80 9.64
N PHE A 224 -23.87 -2.98 9.49
CA PHE A 224 -23.23 -3.00 8.16
C PHE A 224 -23.67 -4.22 7.37
N GLN A 225 -23.77 -5.37 8.02
CA GLN A 225 -24.21 -6.59 7.36
C GLN A 225 -25.66 -6.48 6.89
N GLU A 226 -26.57 -6.03 7.76
CA GLU A 226 -27.98 -5.80 7.42
C GLU A 226 -28.14 -4.79 6.26
N PHE A 227 -27.37 -3.70 6.26
CA PHE A 227 -27.33 -2.75 5.13
C PHE A 227 -26.79 -3.38 3.83
N PHE A 228 -25.68 -4.12 3.90
CA PHE A 228 -25.02 -4.68 2.73
C PHE A 228 -25.83 -5.82 2.08
N ASP A 229 -26.48 -6.65 2.90
CA ASP A 229 -27.34 -7.74 2.46
C ASP A 229 -28.65 -7.20 1.86
N ALA A 230 -29.18 -6.07 2.37
CA ALA A 230 -30.33 -5.38 1.77
C ALA A 230 -30.04 -4.73 0.39
N TYR A 231 -28.77 -4.46 0.06
CA TYR A 231 -28.40 -3.78 -1.18
C TYR A 231 -28.53 -4.71 -2.42
N PRO A 232 -29.06 -4.25 -3.57
CA PRO A 232 -29.29 -5.08 -4.76
C PRO A 232 -28.05 -5.85 -5.22
N GLU A 233 -28.13 -7.19 -5.33
CA GLU A 233 -26.98 -8.08 -5.52
C GLU A 233 -26.10 -7.69 -6.71
N ARG A 234 -26.74 -7.32 -7.83
CA ARG A 234 -26.09 -6.92 -9.09
C ARG A 234 -25.22 -5.65 -8.96
N HIS A 235 -25.43 -4.88 -7.89
CA HIS A 235 -24.78 -3.61 -7.64
C HIS A 235 -24.11 -3.53 -6.26
N ARG A 236 -24.03 -4.61 -5.45
CA ARG A 236 -23.34 -4.58 -4.14
C ARG A 236 -21.89 -4.09 -4.23
N GLY A 237 -21.13 -4.57 -5.22
CA GLY A 237 -19.71 -4.26 -5.37
C GLY A 237 -18.83 -4.99 -4.33
N GLY A 238 -17.63 -4.46 -4.07
CA GLY A 238 -16.68 -5.06 -3.13
C GLY A 238 -17.09 -4.88 -1.66
N ARG A 239 -17.24 -5.98 -0.91
CA ARG A 239 -17.57 -5.96 0.53
C ARG A 239 -16.55 -5.19 1.36
N LEU A 240 -15.25 -5.38 1.08
CA LEU A 240 -14.16 -4.71 1.81
C LEU A 240 -14.15 -3.19 1.55
N GLU A 241 -14.45 -2.76 0.32
CA GLU A 241 -14.55 -1.33 -0.01
C GLU A 241 -15.71 -0.67 0.74
N ALA A 242 -16.88 -1.31 0.76
CA ALA A 242 -18.04 -0.82 1.50
C ALA A 242 -17.78 -0.81 3.03
N GLN A 243 -17.08 -1.81 3.56
CA GLN A 243 -16.71 -1.87 4.98
C GLN A 243 -15.73 -0.76 5.37
N ALA A 244 -14.78 -0.40 4.48
CA ALA A 244 -13.84 0.69 4.71
C ALA A 244 -14.55 2.06 4.76
N GLU A 245 -15.45 2.35 3.80
CA GLU A 245 -16.23 3.60 3.81
C GLU A 245 -17.20 3.66 5.02
N TRP A 246 -17.80 2.53 5.41
CA TRP A 246 -18.62 2.43 6.63
C TRP A 246 -17.80 2.74 7.90
N GLY A 247 -16.60 2.18 8.01
CA GLY A 247 -15.68 2.46 9.12
C GLY A 247 -15.26 3.93 9.18
N ALA A 248 -14.99 4.55 8.04
CA ALA A 248 -14.64 5.97 7.96
C ALA A 248 -15.80 6.88 8.39
N LEU A 249 -17.04 6.58 7.98
CA LEU A 249 -18.24 7.31 8.38
C LEU A 249 -18.59 7.10 9.87
N ALA A 250 -18.34 5.91 10.42
CA ALA A 250 -18.51 5.62 11.83
C ALA A 250 -17.48 6.39 12.70
N ALA A 251 -16.21 6.39 12.30
CA ALA A 251 -15.14 7.12 12.99
C ALA A 251 -15.36 8.65 13.00
N THR A 252 -15.92 9.19 11.92
CA THR A 252 -16.29 10.62 11.81
C THR A 252 -17.64 10.96 12.45
N ARG A 253 -18.35 9.97 13.01
CA ARG A 253 -19.73 10.09 13.54
C ARG A 253 -20.74 10.67 12.54
N ALA A 254 -20.46 10.55 11.24
CA ALA A 254 -21.30 11.00 10.13
C ALA A 254 -22.29 9.91 9.65
N LEU A 255 -22.06 8.65 10.01
CA LEU A 255 -22.94 7.54 9.67
C LEU A 255 -24.31 7.66 10.37
N PRO A 256 -25.43 7.80 9.63
CA PRO A 256 -26.76 7.80 10.23
C PRO A 256 -27.15 6.40 10.71
N GLY A 257 -28.10 6.31 11.64
CA GLY A 257 -28.62 5.03 12.11
C GLY A 257 -29.22 4.17 10.98
N LEU A 258 -29.03 2.86 11.08
CA LEU A 258 -29.42 1.89 10.04
C LEU A 258 -30.85 2.09 9.47
N PRO A 259 -31.91 2.36 10.26
CA PRO A 259 -33.25 2.57 9.70
C PRO A 259 -33.30 3.69 8.64
N ARG A 260 -32.50 4.75 8.79
CA ARG A 260 -32.43 5.84 7.80
C ARG A 260 -31.66 5.46 6.54
N LEU A 261 -30.68 4.57 6.63
CA LEU A 261 -29.97 4.02 5.46
C LEU A 261 -30.88 3.11 4.64
N LEU A 262 -31.66 2.26 5.30
CA LEU A 262 -32.62 1.36 4.64
C LEU A 262 -33.80 2.12 4.03
N ASP A 263 -34.33 3.12 4.74
CA ASP A 263 -35.36 4.04 4.21
C ASP A 263 -34.87 4.80 2.97
N ALA A 264 -33.64 5.34 3.01
CA ALA A 264 -33.04 5.96 1.83
C ALA A 264 -32.81 4.96 0.68
N LEU A 265 -32.38 3.73 0.98
CA LEU A 265 -32.19 2.68 -0.03
C LEU A 265 -33.52 2.36 -0.73
N GLY A 266 -34.60 2.19 0.01
CA GLY A 266 -35.95 1.99 -0.54
C GLY A 266 -36.41 3.16 -1.42
N GLN A 267 -36.25 4.40 -0.95
CA GLN A 267 -36.57 5.60 -1.74
C GLN A 267 -35.81 5.67 -3.08
N TRP A 268 -34.56 5.23 -3.10
CA TRP A 268 -33.74 5.20 -4.32
C TRP A 268 -34.06 3.99 -5.22
N GLU A 269 -34.30 2.80 -4.65
CA GLU A 269 -34.76 1.61 -5.38
C GLU A 269 -36.11 1.84 -6.05
N ASP A 270 -37.03 2.53 -5.37
CA ASP A 270 -38.32 2.88 -5.95
C ASP A 270 -38.26 3.97 -7.02
N SER A 271 -37.15 4.72 -7.09
CA SER A 271 -37.01 5.83 -8.02
C SER A 271 -36.90 5.40 -9.48
N GLU A 272 -37.57 6.15 -10.35
CA GLU A 272 -37.41 6.01 -11.81
C GLU A 272 -35.96 6.25 -12.27
N ALA A 273 -35.13 6.93 -11.47
CA ALA A 273 -33.72 7.13 -11.78
C ALA A 273 -32.89 5.82 -11.73
N TRP A 274 -33.24 4.88 -10.83
CA TRP A 274 -32.61 3.57 -10.73
C TRP A 274 -33.30 2.52 -11.59
N LYS A 275 -34.64 2.56 -11.69
CA LYS A 275 -35.42 1.66 -12.58
C LYS A 275 -35.09 1.88 -14.08
N ARG A 276 -34.80 3.12 -14.50
CA ARG A 276 -34.45 3.48 -15.89
C ARG A 276 -33.15 2.83 -16.37
N GLN A 277 -33.14 2.38 -17.62
CA GLN A 277 -32.04 1.62 -18.25
C GLN A 277 -31.65 0.35 -17.44
N GLY A 278 -32.59 -0.26 -16.71
CA GLY A 278 -32.40 -1.57 -16.08
C GLY A 278 -31.33 -1.60 -14.99
N GLY A 279 -31.29 -0.58 -14.12
CA GLY A 279 -30.32 -0.50 -13.01
C GLY A 279 -28.98 0.11 -13.37
N ARG A 280 -28.75 0.57 -14.62
CA ARG A 280 -27.44 1.09 -15.08
C ARG A 280 -26.86 2.21 -14.21
N TYR A 281 -27.69 3.00 -13.55
CA TYR A 281 -27.29 4.14 -12.72
C TYR A 281 -27.29 3.85 -11.20
N VAL A 282 -27.55 2.60 -10.80
CA VAL A 282 -27.45 2.16 -9.40
C VAL A 282 -25.96 2.16 -9.00
N PRO A 283 -25.53 2.95 -8.01
CA PRO A 283 -24.15 3.00 -7.54
C PRO A 283 -23.78 1.70 -6.81
N SER A 284 -22.48 1.47 -6.57
CA SER A 284 -22.07 0.40 -5.64
C SER A 284 -22.39 0.76 -4.19
N ALA A 285 -22.52 -0.22 -3.29
CA ALA A 285 -22.77 0.05 -1.86
C ALA A 285 -21.71 0.98 -1.25
N ALA A 286 -20.43 0.81 -1.63
CA ALA A 286 -19.35 1.72 -1.25
C ALA A 286 -19.57 3.16 -1.78
N ASN A 287 -20.03 3.32 -3.03
CA ASN A 287 -20.35 4.64 -3.60
C ASN A 287 -21.64 5.26 -3.01
N PHE A 288 -22.59 4.44 -2.57
CA PHE A 288 -23.79 4.89 -1.85
C PHE A 288 -23.39 5.54 -0.52
N LEU A 289 -22.49 4.89 0.22
CA LEU A 289 -21.87 5.41 1.45
C LEU A 289 -21.04 6.67 1.18
N LYS A 290 -20.05 6.59 0.28
CA LYS A 290 -19.11 7.68 -0.04
C LYS A 290 -19.76 8.99 -0.52
N ARG A 291 -20.95 8.90 -1.12
CA ARG A 291 -21.69 10.05 -1.68
C ARG A 291 -22.90 10.45 -0.84
N GLU A 292 -23.08 9.83 0.33
CA GLU A 292 -24.12 10.16 1.31
C GLU A 292 -25.53 10.17 0.71
N TYR A 293 -25.89 9.09 0.02
CA TYR A 293 -27.17 9.04 -0.73
C TYR A 293 -28.42 9.21 0.16
N TRP A 294 -28.33 9.01 1.48
CA TRP A 294 -29.39 9.34 2.45
C TRP A 294 -29.63 10.83 2.68
N LEU A 295 -28.72 11.71 2.26
CA LEU A 295 -28.93 13.16 2.23
C LEU A 295 -29.53 13.63 0.89
N ARG A 296 -29.49 12.78 -0.13
CA ARG A 296 -29.98 13.09 -1.48
C ARG A 296 -31.41 12.61 -1.65
N LYS A 297 -32.27 13.46 -2.19
CA LYS A 297 -33.58 13.04 -2.71
C LYS A 297 -33.40 12.53 -4.15
N PRO A 298 -34.10 11.46 -4.57
CA PRO A 298 -34.20 11.12 -5.98
C PRO A 298 -34.77 12.31 -6.79
N PRO A 299 -34.31 12.54 -8.03
CA PRO A 299 -34.88 13.59 -8.86
C PRO A 299 -36.33 13.22 -9.21
N GLU A 300 -37.27 13.99 -8.67
CA GLU A 300 -38.66 13.98 -9.11
C GLU A 300 -38.73 14.34 -10.60
N LEU A 301 -39.73 13.81 -11.30
CA LEU A 301 -39.92 14.10 -12.72
C LEU A 301 -40.32 15.58 -12.86
N GLU A 302 -39.37 16.44 -13.26
CA GLU A 302 -39.72 17.77 -13.76
C GLU A 302 -40.70 17.59 -14.92
N GLU A 303 -41.94 18.05 -14.72
CA GLU A 303 -42.93 18.03 -15.78
C GLU A 303 -42.43 18.82 -16.98
N ARG A 304 -42.84 18.35 -18.16
CA ARG A 304 -42.37 18.80 -19.47
C ARG A 304 -42.87 20.22 -19.81
N GLY A 305 -42.34 21.22 -19.11
CA GLY A 305 -42.46 22.63 -19.44
C GLY A 305 -41.65 22.94 -20.70
N GLY A 306 -42.26 22.79 -21.87
CA GLY A 306 -41.56 22.94 -23.15
C GLY A 306 -41.21 24.39 -23.48
N ASN A 307 -39.92 24.67 -23.71
CA ASN A 307 -39.54 25.63 -24.75
C ASN A 307 -38.09 25.45 -25.26
N GLY A 308 -37.91 25.53 -26.58
CA GLY A 308 -36.68 26.02 -27.22
C GLY A 308 -35.32 25.37 -26.91
N GLU A 309 -35.13 24.14 -27.37
CA GLU A 309 -33.98 23.77 -28.23
C GLU A 309 -32.72 24.68 -28.18
N ARG A 310 -31.73 24.29 -27.36
CA ARG A 310 -30.30 24.43 -27.68
C ARG A 310 -29.50 23.26 -27.09
N ASP A 311 -29.58 22.12 -27.77
CA ASP A 311 -28.63 21.03 -27.58
C ASP A 311 -27.22 21.55 -27.88
N ARG A 312 -26.40 21.72 -26.83
CA ARG A 312 -24.95 21.84 -26.98
C ARG A 312 -24.37 20.44 -26.82
N PRO A 313 -23.97 19.75 -27.91
CA PRO A 313 -23.32 18.46 -27.77
C PRO A 313 -22.05 18.63 -26.93
N ARG A 314 -21.92 17.86 -25.85
CA ARG A 314 -20.67 17.80 -25.09
C ARG A 314 -19.59 17.25 -26.02
N ALA A 315 -18.65 18.11 -26.41
CA ALA A 315 -17.51 17.70 -27.22
C ALA A 315 -16.75 16.57 -26.50
N ASN A 316 -16.55 15.44 -27.18
CA ASN A 316 -15.68 14.38 -26.67
C ASN A 316 -14.27 14.97 -26.53
N THR A 317 -13.58 14.71 -25.42
CA THR A 317 -12.17 15.10 -25.29
C THR A 317 -11.36 14.49 -26.44
N VAL A 318 -10.34 15.19 -26.97
CA VAL A 318 -9.55 14.74 -28.14
C VAL A 318 -9.07 13.29 -27.99
N ALA A 319 -8.63 12.89 -26.79
CA ALA A 319 -8.24 11.50 -26.49
C ALA A 319 -9.40 10.49 -26.65
N GLN A 320 -10.62 10.82 -26.23
CA GLN A 320 -11.80 9.95 -26.42
C GLN A 320 -12.21 9.83 -27.88
N GLN A 321 -12.03 10.90 -28.67
CA GLN A 321 -12.27 10.86 -30.11
C GLN A 321 -11.22 9.97 -30.80
N GLN A 322 -9.93 10.18 -30.51
CA GLN A 322 -8.85 9.31 -31.02
C GLN A 322 -9.04 7.83 -30.65
N THR A 323 -9.51 7.51 -29.43
CA THR A 323 -9.83 6.12 -29.06
C THR A 323 -10.95 5.54 -29.92
N ARG A 324 -12.02 6.30 -30.18
CA ARG A 324 -13.12 5.87 -31.06
C ARG A 324 -12.65 5.69 -32.51
N ASP A 325 -11.92 6.65 -33.04
CA ASP A 325 -11.41 6.63 -34.41
C ASP A 325 -10.45 5.44 -34.61
N ASN A 326 -9.62 5.12 -33.60
CA ASN A 326 -8.77 3.92 -33.59
C ASN A 326 -9.58 2.61 -33.53
N ASP A 327 -10.60 2.53 -32.67
CA ASP A 327 -11.48 1.36 -32.56
C ASP A 327 -12.28 1.10 -33.84
N ASP A 328 -12.77 2.16 -34.49
CA ASP A 328 -13.54 2.07 -35.73
C ASP A 328 -12.65 1.74 -36.94
N MET A 329 -11.42 2.26 -36.99
CA MET A 329 -10.38 1.83 -37.92
C MET A 329 -10.06 0.32 -37.74
N ALA A 330 -9.93 -0.15 -36.50
CA ALA A 330 -9.66 -1.55 -36.20
C ALA A 330 -10.81 -2.48 -36.64
N LYS A 331 -12.07 -2.08 -36.40
CA LYS A 331 -13.26 -2.79 -36.91
C LYS A 331 -13.26 -2.85 -38.44
N MET A 332 -13.00 -1.73 -39.12
CA MET A 332 -12.94 -1.66 -40.58
C MET A 332 -11.88 -2.59 -41.16
N LEU A 333 -10.67 -2.60 -40.59
CA LEU A 333 -9.57 -3.49 -41.01
C LEU A 333 -9.90 -4.97 -40.80
N LEU A 334 -10.56 -5.34 -39.69
CA LEU A 334 -11.05 -6.69 -39.45
C LEU A 334 -12.14 -7.10 -40.47
N GLN A 335 -13.05 -6.19 -40.80
CA GLN A 335 -14.12 -6.43 -41.78
C GLN A 335 -13.55 -6.58 -43.20
N ALA A 336 -12.58 -5.77 -43.59
CA ALA A 336 -11.86 -5.88 -44.86
C ALA A 336 -11.06 -7.19 -44.97
N ARG A 337 -10.42 -7.66 -43.89
CA ARG A 337 -9.77 -8.98 -43.85
C ARG A 337 -10.79 -10.12 -44.04
N ARG A 338 -11.93 -10.08 -43.33
CA ARG A 338 -13.01 -11.06 -43.49
C ARG A 338 -13.55 -11.11 -44.92
N ALA A 339 -13.76 -9.95 -45.55
CA ALA A 339 -14.20 -9.88 -46.95
C ALA A 339 -13.18 -10.49 -47.93
N LYS A 340 -11.88 -10.23 -47.74
CA LYS A 340 -10.81 -10.84 -48.56
C LYS A 340 -10.74 -12.36 -48.41
N HIS A 341 -10.89 -12.89 -47.19
CA HIS A 341 -10.94 -14.34 -46.97
C HIS A 341 -12.16 -14.97 -47.67
N ALA A 342 -13.35 -14.40 -47.52
CA ALA A 342 -14.56 -14.88 -48.20
C ALA A 342 -14.43 -14.87 -49.75
N GLN A 343 -13.77 -13.84 -50.31
CA GLN A 343 -13.47 -13.81 -51.75
C GLN A 343 -12.46 -14.89 -52.16
N SER A 344 -11.45 -15.20 -51.34
CA SER A 344 -10.48 -16.27 -51.66
C SER A 344 -11.11 -17.67 -51.67
N GLU A 345 -12.08 -17.94 -50.79
CA GLU A 345 -12.83 -19.21 -50.78
C GLU A 345 -13.75 -19.34 -52.01
N LEU A 346 -14.40 -18.26 -52.44
CA LEU A 346 -15.21 -18.23 -53.66
C LEU A 346 -14.37 -18.50 -54.93
N HIS A 347 -13.18 -17.89 -55.04
CA HIS A 347 -12.28 -18.16 -56.17
C HIS A 347 -11.73 -19.60 -56.19
N ALA A 348 -11.44 -20.18 -55.02
CA ALA A 348 -11.03 -21.58 -54.92
C ALA A 348 -12.14 -22.56 -55.35
N SER A 349 -13.41 -22.25 -55.04
CA SER A 349 -14.55 -23.12 -55.35
C SER A 349 -14.93 -23.13 -56.84
N ILE A 350 -14.74 -22.01 -57.56
CA ILE A 350 -15.10 -21.90 -58.98
C ILE A 350 -14.08 -22.62 -59.89
N ALA A 351 -12.80 -22.67 -59.51
CA ALA A 351 -11.75 -23.34 -60.28
C ALA A 351 -11.92 -24.88 -60.38
N GLY A 352 -12.77 -25.49 -59.55
CA GLY A 352 -13.02 -26.93 -59.54
C GLY A 352 -14.10 -27.42 -60.52
N GLN A 353 -14.85 -26.53 -61.19
CA GLN A 353 -15.99 -26.90 -62.04
C GLN A 353 -15.81 -26.45 -63.50
N SER A 354 -14.82 -27.00 -64.20
CA SER A 354 -14.68 -26.87 -65.66
C SER A 354 -13.89 -28.05 -66.26
N GLY A 355 -14.51 -29.24 -66.26
CA GLY A 355 -14.09 -30.39 -67.07
C GLY A 355 -15.12 -30.65 -68.18
N PRO A 356 -14.72 -30.76 -69.47
CA PRO A 356 -15.67 -30.79 -70.57
C PRO A 356 -16.39 -32.14 -70.69
N ALA A 357 -17.70 -32.09 -70.97
CA ALA A 357 -18.50 -33.26 -71.29
C ALA A 357 -18.22 -33.74 -72.73
N LEU A 358 -17.89 -35.02 -72.89
CA LEU A 358 -17.79 -35.69 -74.19
C LEU A 358 -19.17 -36.23 -74.61
N PRO A 359 -19.59 -36.06 -75.88
CA PRO A 359 -20.84 -36.63 -76.38
C PRO A 359 -20.68 -38.14 -76.69
N ALA A 360 -21.69 -38.93 -76.32
CA ALA A 360 -21.77 -40.33 -76.70
C ALA A 360 -22.28 -40.49 -78.15
N GLY A 361 -21.66 -41.40 -78.91
CA GLY A 361 -22.06 -41.65 -80.29
C GLY A 361 -21.49 -42.92 -80.89
N ARG A 362 -22.16 -44.05 -80.66
CA ARG A 362 -22.33 -45.15 -81.63
C ARG A 362 -23.46 -46.08 -81.20
#